data_AF-A0A2S6AWR9-F1
#
_entry.id   AF-A0A2S6AWR9-F1
#
_cell.length_a   1.000
_cell.length_b   1.000
_cell.length_c   1.000
_cell.angle_alpha   90.00
_cell.angle_beta   90.00
_cell.angle_gamma   90.00
#
_symmetry.space_group_name_H-M   'P 1'
#
loop_
_entity.id
_entity.type
_entity.pdbx_description
1 polymer ?
#
loop_
_entity_poly.entity_id
_entity_poly.type
_entity_poly.pdbx_seq_one_letter_code
_entity_poly.pdbx_strand_id
1 'polypeptide(L)'
;MPRPPRYPPPHGVPPHGRPPYGPPPGYGPPRGYPRPPYGAPLPPPGAYPVGPYGGPPLPPPGYYGRPYPPPRSGGGAVGAVFAVLFVFVVVGGLVSFATMGGRDNSSASSYSTSAPSFTYTSPTWATSTSDPSTSSSEVTTYSTSARSTTTRAATRTTRAAPTSTKPAGPQPVAATASNPLFVDHDSGLINIECGYPRWGSSVAAATAFFNAEKDCLDRMWQPVVQGANLPFSSPTVSVPARGVDAVSPCTSSGGNYAAFYCSINNTIYMPLDHLQVDQFGDQAEIYASVFAHEYGHHVQGISGISDKENKDRYDAGARSAAGLELSRRLELEAQCFGGMWVGSSQFVGSLTTDQVGRIRRTNYRRGDQAGDMRDHGTPDHYGAWYDQGHDNNRTWMCNTWNSPSDSVS
;
A
#
# COMPACT_ATOMS: atom_id res chain seq x y z
N MET A 1 -34.82 -73.43 -8.96
CA MET A 1 -33.97 -72.46 -9.69
C MET A 1 -33.80 -71.22 -8.81
N PRO A 2 -32.57 -70.86 -8.38
CA PRO A 2 -32.32 -69.68 -7.56
C PRO A 2 -32.39 -68.40 -8.42
N ARG A 3 -32.99 -67.33 -7.89
CA ARG A 3 -33.01 -66.00 -8.52
C ARG A 3 -31.60 -65.38 -8.50
N PRO A 4 -31.16 -64.69 -9.56
CA PRO A 4 -29.85 -64.04 -9.60
C PRO A 4 -29.80 -62.80 -8.69
N PRO A 5 -28.61 -62.41 -8.20
CA PRO A 5 -28.44 -61.24 -7.33
C PRO A 5 -28.68 -59.94 -8.11
N ARG A 6 -29.43 -59.01 -7.50
CA ARG A 6 -29.65 -57.66 -8.01
C ARG A 6 -28.47 -56.78 -7.62
N TYR A 7 -27.79 -56.19 -8.61
CA TYR A 7 -26.87 -55.07 -8.38
C TYR A 7 -27.65 -53.81 -7.94
N PRO A 8 -27.10 -52.97 -7.05
CA PRO A 8 -27.69 -51.68 -6.73
C PRO A 8 -27.57 -50.71 -7.92
N PRO A 9 -28.55 -49.80 -8.11
CA PRO A 9 -28.49 -48.79 -9.17
C PRO A 9 -27.43 -47.72 -8.85
N PRO A 10 -26.84 -47.08 -9.88
CA PRO A 10 -25.87 -46.01 -9.69
C PRO A 10 -26.53 -44.78 -9.05
N HIS A 11 -25.77 -44.12 -8.17
CA HIS A 11 -26.17 -42.94 -7.42
C HIS A 11 -26.86 -41.90 -8.29
N GLY A 12 -28.03 -41.45 -7.80
CA GLY A 12 -28.86 -40.45 -8.46
C GLY A 12 -28.16 -39.12 -8.66
N VAL A 13 -28.40 -38.56 -9.84
CA VAL A 13 -28.18 -37.16 -10.20
C VAL A 13 -28.99 -36.27 -9.23
N PRO A 14 -28.41 -35.25 -8.57
CA PRO A 14 -29.19 -34.31 -7.77
C PRO A 14 -30.12 -33.48 -8.65
N PRO A 15 -31.37 -33.20 -8.23
CA PRO A 15 -32.31 -32.44 -9.04
C PRO A 15 -31.89 -30.97 -9.16
N HIS A 16 -31.97 -30.50 -10.40
CA HIS A 16 -31.96 -29.14 -10.92
C HIS A 16 -32.10 -27.96 -9.92
N GLY A 17 -31.16 -27.02 -10.04
CA GLY A 17 -31.52 -25.61 -10.25
C GLY A 17 -31.43 -24.66 -9.07
N ARG A 18 -30.27 -24.56 -8.39
CA ARG A 18 -29.90 -23.30 -7.73
C ARG A 18 -29.33 -22.34 -8.80
N PRO A 19 -29.83 -21.10 -8.95
CA PRO A 19 -29.16 -20.13 -9.80
C PRO A 19 -27.75 -19.86 -9.23
N PRO A 20 -26.71 -19.79 -10.07
CA PRO A 20 -25.36 -19.52 -9.61
C PRO A 20 -25.22 -18.01 -9.43
N TYR A 21 -24.64 -17.61 -8.29
CA TYR A 21 -24.24 -16.24 -7.96
C TYR A 21 -25.36 -15.21 -7.75
N GLY A 22 -25.89 -15.22 -6.54
CA GLY A 22 -26.46 -14.04 -5.89
C GLY A 22 -26.43 -14.26 -4.37
N PRO A 23 -25.89 -13.33 -3.57
CA PRO A 23 -25.92 -13.46 -2.12
C PRO A 23 -27.36 -13.33 -1.58
N PRO A 24 -27.68 -13.91 -0.41
CA PRO A 24 -28.98 -13.75 0.22
C PRO A 24 -29.33 -12.27 0.47
N PRO A 25 -30.61 -11.87 0.48
CA PRO A 25 -31.01 -10.52 0.84
C PRO A 25 -30.57 -10.19 2.27
N GLY A 26 -29.74 -9.15 2.46
CA GLY A 26 -29.37 -8.66 3.80
C GLY A 26 -27.89 -8.32 4.04
N TYR A 27 -27.00 -8.54 3.08
CA TYR A 27 -25.58 -8.18 3.23
C TYR A 27 -25.32 -6.75 2.74
N GLY A 28 -25.07 -5.87 3.70
CA GLY A 28 -24.80 -4.44 3.59
C GLY A 28 -24.93 -3.85 5.00
N PRO A 29 -24.41 -2.64 5.28
CA PRO A 29 -24.74 -1.97 6.54
C PRO A 29 -26.26 -1.99 6.71
N PRO A 30 -26.80 -2.26 7.91
CA PRO A 30 -28.24 -2.41 8.11
C PRO A 30 -29.00 -1.29 7.41
N ARG A 31 -29.96 -1.63 6.55
CA ARG A 31 -30.83 -0.64 5.90
C ARG A 31 -31.48 0.19 7.01
N GLY A 32 -30.99 1.42 7.22
CA GLY A 32 -31.48 2.29 8.30
C GLY A 32 -30.43 3.16 9.00
N TYR A 33 -29.12 2.93 8.81
CA TYR A 33 -28.12 3.86 9.36
C TYR A 33 -27.93 5.09 8.45
N PRO A 34 -27.96 6.31 9.00
CA PRO A 34 -27.70 7.52 8.23
C PRO A 34 -26.29 7.45 7.63
N ARG A 35 -26.20 7.47 6.29
CA ARG A 35 -24.92 7.72 5.62
C ARG A 35 -24.63 9.22 5.76
N PRO A 36 -23.59 9.65 6.49
CA PRO A 36 -23.28 11.07 6.63
C PRO A 36 -22.97 11.66 5.24
N PRO A 37 -23.32 12.93 4.95
CA PRO A 37 -22.90 13.57 3.70
C PRO A 37 -21.38 13.53 3.54
N TYR A 38 -20.90 13.59 2.30
CA TYR A 38 -19.46 13.66 2.04
C TYR A 38 -18.81 14.83 2.79
N GLY A 39 -17.72 14.54 3.51
CA GLY A 39 -17.00 15.52 4.33
C GLY A 39 -17.63 15.83 5.69
N ALA A 40 -18.74 15.18 6.07
CA ALA A 40 -19.28 15.32 7.41
C ALA A 40 -18.47 14.51 8.44
N PRO A 41 -18.48 14.93 9.72
CA PRO A 41 -17.80 14.19 10.78
C PRO A 41 -18.27 12.74 10.87
N LEU A 42 -17.32 11.84 11.09
CA LEU A 42 -17.57 10.42 11.30
C LEU A 42 -17.61 10.11 12.80
N PRO A 43 -18.45 9.16 13.24
CA PRO A 43 -18.39 8.65 14.60
C PRO A 43 -17.12 7.79 14.79
N PRO A 44 -16.70 7.53 16.03
CA PRO A 44 -15.54 6.69 16.33
C PRO A 44 -15.69 5.27 15.76
N PRO A 45 -14.57 4.55 15.56
CA PRO A 45 -14.59 3.12 15.24
C PRO A 45 -15.52 2.32 16.16
N GLY A 46 -16.28 1.38 15.59
CA GLY A 46 -17.23 0.55 16.34
C GLY A 46 -18.57 1.22 16.69
N ALA A 47 -18.79 2.49 16.33
CA ALA A 47 -20.09 3.15 16.49
C ALA A 47 -21.15 2.70 15.47
N TYR A 48 -20.73 2.11 14.36
CA TYR A 48 -21.63 1.51 13.37
C TYR A 48 -21.89 0.05 13.76
N PRO A 49 -23.15 -0.39 13.91
CA PRO A 49 -23.42 -1.78 14.24
C PRO A 49 -23.02 -2.69 13.09
N VAL A 50 -22.29 -3.73 13.44
CA VAL A 50 -22.01 -4.84 12.55
C VAL A 50 -23.33 -5.57 12.27
N GLY A 51 -23.64 -5.84 11.01
CA GLY A 51 -24.81 -6.64 10.65
C GLY A 51 -24.78 -8.03 11.32
N PRO A 52 -25.93 -8.72 11.47
CA PRO A 52 -26.01 -10.01 12.19
C PRO A 52 -25.15 -11.12 11.57
N TYR A 53 -24.67 -10.92 10.35
CA TYR A 53 -23.63 -11.71 9.72
C TYR A 53 -22.37 -10.83 9.69
N GLY A 54 -21.52 -10.96 10.70
CA GLY A 54 -20.27 -10.20 10.88
C GLY A 54 -19.20 -10.52 9.83
N GLY A 55 -19.59 -10.51 8.56
CA GLY A 55 -18.68 -10.54 7.43
C GLY A 55 -18.69 -9.18 6.73
N PRO A 56 -17.63 -8.86 5.99
CA PRO A 56 -17.54 -7.61 5.27
C PRO A 56 -18.70 -7.47 4.29
N PRO A 57 -19.27 -6.27 4.11
CA PRO A 57 -20.33 -6.04 3.16
C PRO A 57 -19.86 -6.40 1.75
N LEU A 58 -20.81 -6.87 0.95
CA LEU A 58 -20.58 -7.34 -0.41
C LEU A 58 -19.86 -6.28 -1.26
N PRO A 59 -19.13 -6.72 -2.30
CA PRO A 59 -18.66 -5.81 -3.33
C PRO A 59 -19.84 -5.00 -3.90
N PRO A 60 -19.59 -3.78 -4.39
CA PRO A 60 -20.64 -2.89 -4.86
C PRO A 60 -21.56 -3.57 -5.89
N PRO A 61 -22.88 -3.28 -5.88
CA PRO A 61 -23.81 -3.79 -6.88
C PRO A 61 -23.31 -3.46 -8.30
N GLY A 62 -23.13 -4.48 -9.15
CA GLY A 62 -22.62 -4.33 -10.53
C GLY A 62 -21.22 -4.93 -10.78
N TYR A 63 -20.53 -5.40 -9.75
CA TYR A 63 -19.25 -6.13 -9.89
C TYR A 63 -19.42 -7.64 -10.15
N TYR A 64 -20.63 -8.19 -9.96
CA TYR A 64 -20.97 -9.55 -10.37
C TYR A 64 -21.29 -9.57 -11.87
N GLY A 65 -20.28 -9.78 -12.72
CA GLY A 65 -20.55 -10.18 -14.11
C GLY A 65 -20.11 -9.25 -15.23
N ARG A 66 -19.08 -8.41 -15.05
CA ARG A 66 -18.24 -8.08 -16.21
C ARG A 66 -17.20 -9.19 -16.38
N PRO A 67 -17.24 -9.99 -17.46
CA PRO A 67 -16.10 -10.82 -17.82
C PRO A 67 -14.90 -9.89 -17.95
N TYR A 68 -13.89 -10.08 -17.11
CA TYR A 68 -12.62 -9.41 -17.36
C TYR A 68 -12.13 -9.88 -18.73
N PRO A 69 -11.67 -8.97 -19.61
CA PRO A 69 -10.94 -9.40 -20.78
C PRO A 69 -9.75 -10.25 -20.29
N PRO A 70 -9.47 -11.40 -20.93
CA PRO A 70 -8.32 -12.19 -20.55
C PRO A 70 -7.06 -11.31 -20.58
N PRO A 71 -6.06 -11.57 -19.72
CA PRO A 71 -4.79 -10.86 -19.80
C PRO A 71 -4.34 -10.88 -21.25
N ARG A 72 -4.03 -9.69 -21.79
CA ARG A 72 -3.48 -9.59 -23.15
C ARG A 72 -2.17 -10.38 -23.14
N SER A 73 -2.24 -11.63 -23.56
CA SER A 73 -1.06 -12.39 -23.93
C SER A 73 -0.40 -11.59 -25.05
N GLY A 74 0.79 -11.05 -24.79
CA GLY A 74 1.64 -10.52 -25.84
C GLY A 74 1.96 -11.64 -26.81
N GLY A 75 1.13 -11.79 -27.83
CA GLY A 75 1.27 -12.77 -28.89
C GLY A 75 1.81 -12.12 -30.16
N GLY A 76 3.03 -12.51 -30.52
CA GLY A 76 3.72 -12.20 -31.77
C GLY A 76 5.24 -12.27 -31.50
N ALA A 77 5.98 -13.33 -31.82
CA ALA A 77 5.82 -14.29 -32.91
C ALA A 77 6.35 -15.68 -32.52
N VAL A 78 5.61 -16.72 -32.92
CA VAL A 78 6.13 -18.08 -33.09
C VAL A 78 6.48 -18.23 -34.56
N GLY A 79 7.75 -18.52 -34.85
CA GLY A 79 8.27 -18.96 -36.14
C GLY A 79 9.47 -19.86 -35.87
N ALA A 80 9.22 -21.17 -35.88
CA ALA A 80 10.13 -22.24 -35.49
C ALA A 80 11.36 -22.38 -36.40
N VAL A 81 12.50 -22.83 -35.82
CA VAL A 81 13.37 -23.85 -36.43
C VAL A 81 14.01 -24.71 -35.32
N PHE A 82 13.90 -26.02 -35.48
CA PHE A 82 14.41 -27.11 -34.65
C PHE A 82 15.92 -27.38 -34.82
N ALA A 83 16.45 -28.20 -33.89
CA ALA A 83 17.72 -28.94 -33.92
C ALA A 83 18.97 -28.09 -33.55
N VAL A 84 19.82 -28.50 -32.60
CA VAL A 84 20.64 -29.71 -32.65
C VAL A 84 20.97 -30.24 -31.24
N LEU A 85 20.68 -31.54 -31.06
CA LEU A 85 21.28 -32.47 -30.09
C LEU A 85 22.73 -32.79 -30.48
N PHE A 86 23.65 -32.84 -29.50
CA PHE A 86 24.90 -33.66 -29.38
C PHE A 86 25.94 -32.85 -28.56
N VAL A 87 26.78 -33.36 -27.64
CA VAL A 87 27.01 -34.68 -27.05
C VAL A 87 27.98 -34.51 -25.86
N PHE A 88 27.93 -35.45 -24.91
CA PHE A 88 28.87 -35.71 -23.80
C PHE A 88 30.36 -35.74 -24.20
N VAL A 89 31.28 -35.31 -23.30
CA VAL A 89 32.63 -35.88 -22.98
C VAL A 89 33.13 -35.13 -21.71
N VAL A 90 33.08 -35.69 -20.48
CA VAL A 90 34.05 -36.61 -19.80
C VAL A 90 35.12 -35.89 -18.96
N VAL A 91 35.01 -36.09 -17.63
CA VAL A 91 36.04 -36.50 -16.64
C VAL A 91 37.31 -35.64 -16.39
N GLY A 92 37.57 -35.40 -15.08
CA GLY A 92 38.91 -35.36 -14.49
C GLY A 92 39.25 -34.02 -13.82
N GLY A 93 39.18 -33.89 -12.50
CA GLY A 93 40.28 -34.30 -11.64
C GLY A 93 40.08 -33.89 -10.17
N LEU A 94 40.54 -34.77 -9.29
CA LEU A 94 40.31 -34.89 -7.85
C LEU A 94 41.40 -34.21 -6.98
N VAL A 95 41.00 -33.71 -5.80
CA VAL A 95 41.57 -33.98 -4.42
C VAL A 95 42.95 -33.37 -4.05
N SER A 96 43.12 -32.58 -2.98
CA SER A 96 43.30 -33.01 -1.55
C SER A 96 43.41 -31.76 -0.62
N PHE A 97 42.66 -31.65 0.48
CA PHE A 97 42.94 -32.05 1.89
C PHE A 97 44.13 -31.39 2.60
N ALA A 98 43.85 -30.66 3.70
CA ALA A 98 44.68 -30.63 4.91
C ALA A 98 43.83 -30.22 6.14
N THR A 99 43.91 -31.01 7.20
CA THR A 99 43.20 -30.92 8.48
C THR A 99 44.16 -30.62 9.64
N MET A 100 43.67 -29.82 10.59
CA MET A 100 43.94 -29.79 12.06
C MET A 100 45.22 -29.19 12.66
N GLY A 101 44.99 -28.38 13.70
CA GLY A 101 45.89 -27.96 14.79
C GLY A 101 45.63 -26.49 15.15
N GLY A 102 45.28 -26.05 16.36
CA GLY A 102 45.10 -26.67 17.66
C GLY A 102 44.25 -25.76 18.57
N ARG A 103 43.94 -26.27 19.76
CA ARG A 103 43.16 -25.61 20.82
C ARG A 103 43.99 -24.54 21.54
N ASP A 104 43.35 -23.51 22.08
CA ASP A 104 43.46 -23.10 23.49
C ASP A 104 42.40 -22.05 23.87
N ASN A 105 42.26 -21.85 25.17
CA ASN A 105 41.01 -21.66 25.90
C ASN A 105 40.93 -20.28 26.58
N SER A 106 39.72 -19.71 26.65
CA SER A 106 39.19 -18.80 27.69
C SER A 106 39.96 -17.54 28.14
N SER A 107 39.32 -16.35 28.06
CA SER A 107 39.05 -15.45 29.22
C SER A 107 38.34 -14.14 28.84
N ALA A 108 37.68 -13.59 29.85
CA ALA A 108 36.61 -12.60 29.86
C ALA A 108 36.97 -11.13 29.54
N SER A 109 35.92 -10.39 29.16
CA SER A 109 35.57 -9.00 29.49
C SER A 109 36.59 -7.86 29.31
N SER A 110 36.22 -6.91 28.44
CA SER A 110 36.05 -5.50 28.88
C SER A 110 35.17 -4.74 27.87
N TYR A 111 34.06 -4.20 28.38
CA TYR A 111 33.28 -3.16 27.72
C TYR A 111 34.15 -1.88 27.66
N SER A 112 34.23 -1.27 26.48
CA SER A 112 34.69 0.12 26.34
C SER A 112 33.59 0.92 25.65
N THR A 113 32.88 1.71 26.45
CA THR A 113 31.96 2.75 26.00
C THR A 113 32.75 3.95 25.53
N SER A 114 32.86 4.12 24.21
CA SER A 114 33.30 5.38 23.60
C SER A 114 32.08 6.02 22.94
N ALA A 115 31.47 6.97 23.64
CA ALA A 115 30.44 7.84 23.10
C ALA A 115 31.10 8.93 22.24
N PRO A 116 30.76 9.09 20.95
CA PRO A 116 31.17 10.26 20.20
C PRO A 116 30.16 11.40 20.44
N SER A 117 30.64 12.45 21.11
CA SER A 117 30.01 13.76 21.15
C SER A 117 30.23 14.46 19.80
N PHE A 118 29.16 14.85 19.11
CA PHE A 118 29.26 15.74 17.95
C PHE A 118 28.68 17.11 18.28
N THR A 119 29.57 18.11 18.31
CA THR A 119 29.23 19.53 18.35
C THR A 119 28.80 19.95 16.94
N TYR A 120 27.56 20.42 16.80
CA TYR A 120 27.06 20.96 15.54
C TYR A 120 27.43 22.45 15.44
N THR A 121 28.28 22.79 14.46
CA THR A 121 28.54 24.19 14.08
C THR A 121 27.48 24.61 13.06
N SER A 122 26.63 25.57 13.42
CA SER A 122 25.61 26.14 12.54
C SER A 122 26.24 26.90 11.35
N PRO A 123 25.69 26.79 10.12
CA PRO A 123 26.15 27.62 9.02
C PRO A 123 25.62 29.06 9.16
N THR A 124 26.52 30.03 9.18
CA THR A 124 26.23 31.45 8.98
C THR A 124 25.93 31.72 7.50
N TRP A 125 24.72 32.18 7.20
CA TRP A 125 24.40 32.75 5.90
C TRP A 125 25.09 34.11 5.77
N ALA A 126 26.06 34.20 4.86
CA ALA A 126 26.66 35.46 4.45
C ALA A 126 25.74 36.13 3.43
N THR A 127 25.22 37.30 3.79
CA THR A 127 24.52 38.23 2.92
C THR A 127 25.51 38.81 1.91
N SER A 128 25.36 38.49 0.63
CA SER A 128 26.09 39.16 -0.45
C SER A 128 25.30 40.39 -0.91
N THR A 129 25.76 41.55 -0.47
CA THR A 129 25.45 42.86 -1.03
C THR A 129 26.10 43.02 -2.41
N SER A 130 25.32 43.43 -3.41
CA SER A 130 25.84 43.98 -4.67
C SER A 130 25.18 45.35 -4.91
N ASP A 131 26.00 46.40 -4.80
CA ASP A 131 25.63 47.78 -5.12
C ASP A 131 25.70 48.04 -6.64
N PRO A 132 25.08 49.13 -7.13
CA PRO A 132 24.68 49.29 -8.52
C PRO A 132 25.75 49.99 -9.38
N SER A 133 25.79 49.64 -10.66
CA SER A 133 26.46 50.44 -11.69
C SER A 133 25.45 51.25 -12.50
N THR A 134 25.55 52.55 -12.29
CA THR A 134 24.95 53.66 -13.03
C THR A 134 25.27 53.57 -14.52
N SER A 135 24.26 53.69 -15.39
CA SER A 135 24.44 54.36 -16.67
C SER A 135 23.12 54.99 -17.13
N SER A 136 23.17 56.32 -17.17
CA SER A 136 22.21 57.30 -17.65
C SER A 136 22.08 57.28 -19.17
N SER A 137 20.87 57.58 -19.67
CA SER A 137 20.57 58.50 -20.79
C SER A 137 19.06 58.38 -21.10
N GLU A 138 18.23 59.32 -20.65
CA GLU A 138 17.90 60.61 -21.29
C GLU A 138 16.60 60.50 -22.10
N VAL A 139 15.59 61.21 -21.61
CA VAL A 139 14.25 61.33 -22.17
C VAL A 139 14.32 62.25 -23.38
N THR A 140 13.85 61.77 -24.54
CA THR A 140 13.49 62.67 -25.64
C THR A 140 12.12 62.30 -26.16
N THR A 141 11.15 63.18 -25.90
CA THR A 141 9.81 63.13 -26.49
C THR A 141 9.82 64.04 -27.71
N TYR A 142 9.60 63.49 -28.90
CA TYR A 142 9.20 64.28 -30.07
C TYR A 142 8.07 63.58 -30.82
N SER A 143 7.00 64.34 -30.99
CA SER A 143 5.85 64.06 -31.82
C SER A 143 6.19 64.43 -33.27
N THR A 144 6.05 63.50 -34.22
CA THR A 144 6.00 63.85 -35.65
C THR A 144 5.03 62.99 -36.45
N SER A 145 4.22 63.76 -37.17
CA SER A 145 3.24 63.52 -38.23
C SER A 145 3.40 62.29 -39.14
N ALA A 146 2.24 61.82 -39.58
CA ALA A 146 1.99 60.77 -40.54
C ALA A 146 2.73 60.94 -41.88
N ARG A 147 3.20 59.80 -42.43
CA ARG A 147 3.37 59.62 -43.87
C ARG A 147 3.14 58.16 -44.26
N SER A 148 2.09 57.94 -45.04
CA SER A 148 1.79 56.67 -45.69
C SER A 148 2.90 56.27 -46.65
N THR A 149 3.41 55.05 -46.50
CA THR A 149 4.04 54.33 -47.60
C THR A 149 3.63 52.85 -47.53
N THR A 150 2.93 52.42 -48.57
CA THR A 150 2.48 51.06 -48.84
C THR A 150 3.64 50.10 -49.00
N THR A 151 3.72 49.05 -48.17
CA THR A 151 4.46 47.83 -48.47
C THR A 151 3.66 46.58 -48.09
N ARG A 152 3.68 45.66 -49.04
CA ARG A 152 2.82 44.49 -49.24
C ARG A 152 3.01 43.44 -48.14
N ALA A 153 1.90 43.06 -47.48
CA ALA A 153 1.86 41.98 -46.50
C ALA A 153 2.28 40.64 -47.12
N ALA A 154 3.32 40.02 -46.55
CA ALA A 154 3.64 38.62 -46.74
C ALA A 154 3.23 37.87 -45.47
N THR A 155 2.01 37.32 -45.49
CA THR A 155 1.46 36.49 -44.40
C THR A 155 2.24 35.17 -44.36
N ARG A 156 3.28 35.08 -43.53
CA ARG A 156 3.92 33.80 -43.22
C ARG A 156 3.17 33.15 -42.06
N THR A 157 2.11 32.43 -42.39
CA THR A 157 1.37 31.59 -41.45
C THR A 157 2.29 30.47 -40.96
N THR A 158 2.97 30.66 -39.82
CA THR A 158 3.56 29.55 -39.08
C THR A 158 2.42 28.76 -38.47
N ARG A 159 1.98 27.72 -39.17
CA ARG A 159 1.08 26.70 -38.65
C ARG A 159 1.75 26.08 -37.42
N ALA A 160 1.30 26.48 -36.23
CA ALA A 160 1.64 25.79 -35.01
C ALA A 160 1.27 24.32 -35.18
N ALA A 161 2.24 23.42 -35.00
CA ALA A 161 1.98 22.00 -34.94
C ALA A 161 0.96 21.76 -33.81
N PRO A 162 -0.09 20.96 -34.02
CA PRO A 162 -1.01 20.64 -32.94
C PRO A 162 -0.21 19.91 -31.87
N THR A 163 -0.01 20.54 -30.71
CA THR A 163 0.50 19.86 -29.52
C THR A 163 -0.60 18.89 -29.11
N SER A 164 -0.52 17.66 -29.60
CA SER A 164 -1.33 16.55 -29.12
C SER A 164 -0.83 16.20 -27.73
N THR A 165 -1.13 17.03 -26.73
CA THR A 165 -1.07 16.60 -25.33
C THR A 165 -2.17 15.56 -25.15
N LYS A 166 -1.78 14.29 -25.18
CA LYS A 166 -2.59 13.21 -24.58
C LYS A 166 -3.14 13.76 -23.25
N PRO A 167 -4.47 13.66 -22.99
CA PRO A 167 -5.00 14.08 -21.71
C PRO A 167 -4.17 13.45 -20.60
N ALA A 168 -3.71 14.27 -19.64
CA ALA A 168 -3.04 13.75 -18.47
C ALA A 168 -3.96 12.68 -17.88
N GLY A 169 -3.42 11.48 -17.62
CA GLY A 169 -4.20 10.44 -16.95
C GLY A 169 -4.68 10.94 -15.57
N PRO A 170 -5.47 10.13 -14.85
CA PRO A 170 -5.80 10.40 -13.45
C PRO A 170 -4.56 10.88 -12.67
N GLN A 171 -4.70 11.92 -11.86
CA GLN A 171 -3.63 12.51 -11.05
C GLN A 171 -3.92 12.31 -9.56
N PRO A 172 -2.90 12.17 -8.70
CA PRO A 172 -3.12 12.16 -7.27
C PRO A 172 -3.80 13.47 -6.85
N VAL A 173 -4.65 13.42 -5.82
CA VAL A 173 -5.32 14.60 -5.27
C VAL A 173 -4.78 14.82 -3.87
N ALA A 174 -3.97 15.87 -3.70
CA ALA A 174 -3.38 16.26 -2.43
C ALA A 174 -4.43 16.79 -1.44
N ALA A 175 -5.22 15.87 -0.88
CA ALA A 175 -6.29 16.11 0.07
C ALA A 175 -6.36 14.94 1.07
N THR A 176 -6.70 15.25 2.31
CA THR A 176 -6.95 14.29 3.39
C THR A 176 -8.45 13.98 3.48
N ALA A 177 -9.20 14.69 4.34
CA ALA A 177 -10.63 14.47 4.57
C ALA A 177 -11.50 14.49 3.30
N SER A 178 -11.12 15.30 2.31
CA SER A 178 -11.82 15.47 1.03
C SER A 178 -11.15 14.74 -0.14
N ASN A 179 -10.39 13.67 0.13
CA ASN A 179 -9.84 12.84 -0.95
C ASN A 179 -10.96 12.09 -1.71
N PRO A 180 -10.91 12.02 -3.06
CA PRO A 180 -11.89 11.28 -3.86
C PRO A 180 -12.09 9.82 -3.46
N LEU A 181 -11.09 9.20 -2.83
CA LEU A 181 -11.16 7.83 -2.30
C LEU A 181 -12.35 7.60 -1.34
N PHE A 182 -12.84 8.66 -0.69
CA PHE A 182 -13.90 8.60 0.33
C PHE A 182 -15.27 9.04 -0.16
N VAL A 183 -15.43 9.43 -1.43
CA VAL A 183 -16.68 9.99 -1.95
C VAL A 183 -17.77 8.91 -2.10
N ASP A 184 -17.39 7.76 -2.64
CA ASP A 184 -18.35 6.68 -2.90
C ASP A 184 -18.52 5.80 -1.65
N HIS A 185 -19.71 5.88 -1.04
CA HIS A 185 -20.03 5.13 0.16
C HIS A 185 -20.19 3.61 -0.05
N ASP A 186 -20.26 3.17 -1.30
CA ASP A 186 -20.33 1.76 -1.66
C ASP A 186 -18.95 1.22 -2.13
N SER A 187 -17.93 2.09 -2.18
CA SER A 187 -16.57 1.73 -2.54
C SER A 187 -15.86 0.96 -1.42
N GLY A 188 -15.24 -0.16 -1.79
CA GLY A 188 -14.55 -1.10 -0.91
C GLY A 188 -13.84 -2.17 -1.73
N LEU A 189 -13.00 -2.98 -1.08
CA LEU A 189 -12.23 -4.01 -1.78
C LEU A 189 -13.15 -5.06 -2.38
N ILE A 190 -12.80 -5.52 -3.58
CA ILE A 190 -13.45 -6.67 -4.19
C ILE A 190 -13.02 -7.97 -3.49
N ASN A 191 -13.99 -8.86 -3.28
CA ASN A 191 -13.75 -10.16 -2.64
C ASN A 191 -13.22 -11.15 -3.70
N ILE A 192 -11.90 -11.35 -3.74
CA ILE A 192 -11.24 -12.30 -4.65
C ILE A 192 -10.39 -13.31 -3.87
N GLU A 193 -10.35 -14.55 -4.34
CA GLU A 193 -9.41 -15.54 -3.86
C GLU A 193 -8.01 -15.25 -4.41
N CYS A 194 -7.03 -15.32 -3.52
CA CYS A 194 -5.63 -15.11 -3.84
C CYS A 194 -4.81 -16.35 -3.53
N GLY A 195 -4.01 -16.78 -4.51
CA GLY A 195 -3.08 -17.89 -4.33
C GLY A 195 -1.78 -17.38 -3.71
N TYR A 196 -1.51 -17.76 -2.46
CA TYR A 196 -0.26 -17.45 -1.78
C TYR A 196 0.69 -18.66 -1.85
N PRO A 197 1.98 -18.46 -2.19
CA PRO A 197 3.00 -19.46 -1.93
C PRO A 197 3.03 -19.83 -0.44
N ARG A 198 3.54 -21.01 -0.11
CA ARG A 198 3.79 -21.36 1.30
C ARG A 198 4.80 -20.38 1.88
N TRP A 199 4.51 -19.84 3.05
CA TRP A 199 5.44 -19.00 3.80
C TRP A 199 6.76 -19.71 4.11
N GLY A 200 7.85 -18.96 4.06
CA GLY A 200 9.16 -19.38 4.54
C GLY A 200 10.02 -18.17 4.91
N SER A 201 10.83 -18.29 5.96
CA SER A 201 11.65 -17.21 6.51
C SER A 201 12.98 -16.98 5.78
N SER A 202 13.18 -17.60 4.61
CA SER A 202 14.28 -17.21 3.73
C SER A 202 13.87 -15.99 2.90
N VAL A 203 14.84 -15.13 2.57
CA VAL A 203 14.61 -13.95 1.72
C VAL A 203 13.87 -14.32 0.44
N ALA A 204 14.26 -15.41 -0.24
CA ALA A 204 13.62 -15.85 -1.47
C ALA A 204 12.15 -16.28 -1.27
N ALA A 205 11.86 -17.06 -0.22
CA ALA A 205 10.51 -17.53 0.06
C ALA A 205 9.58 -16.39 0.49
N ALA A 206 10.05 -15.53 1.40
CA ALA A 206 9.30 -14.35 1.84
C ALA A 206 9.09 -13.35 0.70
N THR A 207 10.09 -13.14 -0.17
CA THR A 207 9.94 -12.31 -1.38
C THR A 207 8.85 -12.87 -2.31
N ALA A 208 8.81 -14.18 -2.53
CA ALA A 208 7.76 -14.80 -3.34
C ALA A 208 6.37 -14.63 -2.69
N PHE A 209 6.29 -14.82 -1.37
CA PHE A 209 5.05 -14.63 -0.61
C PHE A 209 4.51 -13.19 -0.73
N PHE A 210 5.33 -12.19 -0.40
CA PHE A 210 4.91 -10.78 -0.44
C PHE A 210 4.66 -10.25 -1.85
N ASN A 211 5.34 -10.77 -2.88
CA ASN A 211 4.99 -10.44 -4.27
C ASN A 211 3.62 -10.99 -4.67
N ALA A 212 3.26 -12.20 -4.24
CA ALA A 212 1.92 -12.75 -4.48
C ALA A 212 0.85 -11.96 -3.73
N GLU A 213 1.15 -11.50 -2.52
CA GLU A 213 0.28 -10.63 -1.75
C GLU A 213 0.09 -9.25 -2.37
N LYS A 214 1.17 -8.63 -2.85
CA LYS A 214 1.13 -7.42 -3.67
C LYS A 214 0.23 -7.60 -4.89
N ASP A 215 0.40 -8.68 -5.65
CA ASP A 215 -0.45 -8.95 -6.83
C ASP A 215 -1.93 -9.18 -6.47
N CYS A 216 -2.21 -9.68 -5.26
CA CYS A 216 -3.57 -9.78 -4.73
C CYS A 216 -4.14 -8.40 -4.42
N LEU A 217 -3.42 -7.60 -3.63
CA LEU A 217 -3.82 -6.26 -3.22
C LEU A 217 -3.97 -5.32 -4.42
N ASP A 218 -3.10 -5.43 -5.43
CA ASP A 218 -3.23 -4.69 -6.69
C ASP A 218 -4.58 -4.94 -7.36
N ARG A 219 -4.98 -6.21 -7.47
CA ARG A 219 -6.27 -6.59 -8.07
C ARG A 219 -7.45 -6.09 -7.23
N MET A 220 -7.30 -6.02 -5.92
CA MET A 220 -8.33 -5.55 -5.00
C MET A 220 -8.50 -4.03 -5.03
N TRP A 221 -7.39 -3.29 -5.01
CA TRP A 221 -7.37 -1.83 -4.91
C TRP A 221 -7.49 -1.10 -6.25
N GLN A 222 -6.96 -1.66 -7.34
CA GLN A 222 -7.03 -1.03 -8.65
C GLN A 222 -8.45 -0.57 -9.04
N PRO A 223 -9.51 -1.40 -8.96
CA PRO A 223 -10.87 -0.95 -9.28
C PRO A 223 -11.39 0.16 -8.36
N VAL A 224 -11.00 0.15 -7.08
CA VAL A 224 -11.39 1.15 -6.08
C VAL A 224 -10.78 2.51 -6.41
N VAL A 225 -9.47 2.55 -6.62
CA VAL A 225 -8.70 3.77 -6.91
C VAL A 225 -9.09 4.34 -8.28
N GLN A 226 -9.24 3.49 -9.30
CA GLN A 226 -9.69 3.92 -10.63
C GLN A 226 -11.14 4.40 -10.63
N GLY A 227 -12.02 3.78 -9.84
CA GLY A 227 -13.40 4.24 -9.64
C GLY A 227 -13.48 5.65 -9.06
N ALA A 228 -12.53 6.02 -8.20
CA ALA A 228 -12.36 7.37 -7.66
C ALA A 228 -11.65 8.36 -8.61
N ASN A 229 -11.35 7.95 -9.85
CA ASN A 229 -10.57 8.71 -10.83
C ASN A 229 -9.19 9.15 -10.29
N LEU A 230 -8.53 8.28 -9.54
CA LEU A 230 -7.17 8.43 -9.02
C LEU A 230 -6.18 7.54 -9.81
N PRO A 231 -4.87 7.87 -9.84
CA PRO A 231 -3.88 7.06 -10.53
C PRO A 231 -3.64 5.76 -9.79
N PHE A 232 -3.28 4.73 -10.54
CA PHE A 232 -2.90 3.44 -9.98
C PHE A 232 -1.51 3.02 -10.48
N SER A 233 -0.66 2.58 -9.57
CA SER A 233 0.62 1.94 -9.85
C SER A 233 0.83 0.84 -8.81
N SER A 234 1.45 -0.28 -9.19
CA SER A 234 1.88 -1.30 -8.21
C SER A 234 3.12 -0.80 -7.46
N PRO A 235 3.24 -1.04 -6.15
CA PRO A 235 4.50 -0.80 -5.45
C PRO A 235 5.55 -1.85 -5.83
N THR A 236 6.81 -1.59 -5.53
CA THR A 236 7.88 -2.60 -5.51
C THR A 236 7.94 -3.23 -4.10
N VAL A 237 8.40 -4.47 -4.00
CA VAL A 237 8.59 -5.16 -2.72
C VAL A 237 10.08 -5.43 -2.49
N SER A 238 10.59 -5.05 -1.32
CA SER A 238 11.96 -5.28 -0.88
C SER A 238 11.94 -6.07 0.43
N VAL A 239 12.58 -7.25 0.45
CA VAL A 239 12.57 -8.16 1.60
C VAL A 239 14.01 -8.49 2.01
N PRO A 240 14.75 -7.55 2.60
CA PRO A 240 16.11 -7.83 3.05
C PRO A 240 16.08 -8.77 4.26
N ALA A 241 17.17 -9.52 4.46
CA ALA A 241 17.31 -10.34 5.66
C ALA A 241 17.38 -9.48 6.93
N ARG A 242 17.99 -8.29 6.83
CA ARG A 242 18.18 -7.37 7.95
C ARG A 242 17.65 -5.97 7.65
N GLY A 243 17.11 -5.29 8.67
CA GLY A 243 16.68 -3.90 8.58
C GLY A 243 17.76 -2.94 8.09
N VAL A 244 19.01 -3.17 8.48
CA VAL A 244 20.17 -2.36 8.03
C VAL A 244 20.38 -2.41 6.50
N ASP A 245 19.95 -3.49 5.85
CA ASP A 245 20.09 -3.67 4.40
C ASP A 245 18.88 -3.09 3.63
N ALA A 246 17.86 -2.56 4.33
CA ALA A 246 16.69 -1.89 3.76
C ALA A 246 17.00 -0.44 3.34
N VAL A 247 17.90 -0.26 2.37
CA VAL A 247 18.30 1.07 1.89
C VAL A 247 17.13 1.74 1.14
N SER A 248 16.68 2.90 1.64
CA SER A 248 15.52 3.63 1.12
C SER A 248 15.78 5.14 1.06
N PRO A 249 15.25 5.87 0.06
CA PRO A 249 15.32 7.32 0.04
C PRO A 249 14.47 7.99 1.13
N CYS A 250 13.54 7.26 1.78
CA CYS A 250 12.73 7.78 2.87
C CYS A 250 13.43 7.67 4.25
N THR A 251 14.55 6.95 4.35
CA THR A 251 15.24 6.71 5.63
C THR A 251 16.75 6.90 5.46
N SER A 252 17.42 7.61 6.36
CA SER A 252 18.84 7.95 6.18
C SER A 252 19.83 6.80 6.38
N SER A 253 19.41 5.62 6.85
CA SER A 253 20.11 4.31 6.88
C SER A 253 19.41 3.40 7.89
N GLY A 254 18.99 2.21 7.49
CA GLY A 254 18.65 1.07 8.37
C GLY A 254 17.98 1.41 9.70
N GLY A 255 16.78 2.00 9.70
CA GLY A 255 16.09 2.38 10.93
C GLY A 255 15.42 1.20 11.65
N ASN A 256 15.02 1.42 12.92
CA ASN A 256 14.25 0.49 13.76
C ASN A 256 12.75 0.45 13.35
N TYR A 257 12.45 0.28 12.06
CA TYR A 257 11.07 0.15 11.56
C TYR A 257 10.75 -1.31 11.32
N ALA A 258 9.55 -1.77 11.71
CA ALA A 258 9.15 -3.18 11.54
C ALA A 258 8.96 -3.55 10.06
N ALA A 259 8.24 -2.69 9.35
CA ALA A 259 8.07 -2.62 7.91
C ALA A 259 7.80 -1.14 7.58
N PHE A 260 7.92 -0.74 6.32
CA PHE A 260 7.51 0.60 5.92
C PHE A 260 7.29 0.72 4.40
N TYR A 261 6.35 1.56 3.99
CA TYR A 261 6.24 2.07 2.63
C TYR A 261 7.03 3.36 2.43
N CYS A 262 7.71 3.48 1.30
CA CYS A 262 8.35 4.71 0.86
C CYS A 262 7.69 5.27 -0.39
N SER A 263 7.05 6.44 -0.27
CA SER A 263 6.36 7.12 -1.37
C SER A 263 7.31 7.62 -2.46
N ILE A 264 8.56 7.95 -2.12
CA ILE A 264 9.55 8.51 -3.06
C ILE A 264 9.92 7.50 -4.17
N ASN A 265 10.07 6.22 -3.83
CA ASN A 265 10.40 5.16 -4.80
C ASN A 265 9.31 4.10 -4.94
N ASN A 266 8.13 4.35 -4.37
CA ASN A 266 6.98 3.45 -4.38
C ASN A 266 7.33 2.01 -3.96
N THR A 267 8.03 1.84 -2.84
CA THR A 267 8.51 0.52 -2.39
C THR A 267 8.05 0.20 -0.97
N ILE A 268 7.53 -1.00 -0.77
CA ILE A 268 7.26 -1.60 0.55
C ILE A 268 8.49 -2.41 0.97
N TYR A 269 9.03 -2.07 2.14
CA TYR A 269 10.20 -2.72 2.75
C TYR A 269 9.76 -3.63 3.90
N MET A 270 10.11 -4.91 3.82
CA MET A 270 9.76 -5.97 4.77
C MET A 270 11.01 -6.68 5.31
N PRO A 271 11.85 -6.03 6.13
CA PRO A 271 13.05 -6.65 6.70
C PRO A 271 12.71 -7.82 7.63
N LEU A 272 13.24 -9.00 7.35
CA LEU A 272 12.81 -10.24 8.02
C LEU A 272 13.12 -10.27 9.52
N ASP A 273 14.27 -9.72 9.95
CA ASP A 273 14.65 -9.65 11.36
C ASP A 273 13.76 -8.72 12.21
N HIS A 274 13.02 -7.80 11.58
CA HIS A 274 12.08 -6.92 12.28
C HIS A 274 10.62 -7.42 12.24
N LEU A 275 10.31 -8.42 11.41
CA LEU A 275 8.99 -9.07 11.38
C LEU A 275 8.74 -10.01 12.57
N GLN A 276 9.73 -10.20 13.45
CA GLN A 276 9.65 -11.11 14.60
C GLN A 276 9.35 -12.56 14.15
N VAL A 277 10.07 -13.02 13.11
CA VAL A 277 9.87 -14.36 12.54
C VAL A 277 10.08 -15.47 13.55
N ASP A 278 10.95 -15.27 14.55
CA ASP A 278 11.19 -16.22 15.63
C ASP A 278 10.02 -16.32 16.62
N GLN A 279 9.24 -15.24 16.78
CA GLN A 279 8.07 -15.21 17.67
C GLN A 279 6.83 -15.80 17.00
N PHE A 280 6.57 -15.41 15.74
CA PHE A 280 5.34 -15.77 15.04
C PHE A 280 5.48 -17.03 14.16
N GLY A 281 6.70 -17.49 13.88
CA GLY A 281 6.96 -18.76 13.20
C GLY A 281 6.31 -18.87 11.82
N ASP A 282 5.36 -19.79 11.69
CA ASP A 282 4.62 -20.06 10.44
C ASP A 282 3.25 -19.37 10.36
N GLN A 283 2.97 -18.43 11.27
CA GLN A 283 1.76 -17.60 11.28
C GLN A 283 1.81 -16.53 10.18
N ALA A 284 1.83 -16.98 8.93
CA ALA A 284 1.97 -16.15 7.74
C ALA A 284 0.94 -15.02 7.67
N GLU A 285 -0.26 -15.24 8.21
CA GLU A 285 -1.33 -14.25 8.28
C GLU A 285 -0.95 -12.98 9.05
N ILE A 286 -0.03 -13.08 10.02
CA ILE A 286 0.43 -11.93 10.80
C ILE A 286 1.34 -11.07 9.93
N TYR A 287 2.28 -11.67 9.20
CA TYR A 287 3.16 -10.91 8.29
C TYR A 287 2.39 -10.32 7.12
N ALA A 288 1.41 -11.06 6.59
CA ALA A 288 0.49 -10.57 5.57
C ALA A 288 -0.31 -9.36 6.07
N SER A 289 -0.84 -9.41 7.30
CA SER A 289 -1.55 -8.25 7.87
C SER A 289 -0.66 -7.01 8.02
N VAL A 290 0.65 -7.17 8.27
CA VAL A 290 1.61 -6.05 8.25
C VAL A 290 1.82 -5.55 6.82
N PHE A 291 2.00 -6.45 5.85
CA PHE A 291 2.13 -6.06 4.44
C PHE A 291 0.89 -5.30 3.93
N ALA A 292 -0.31 -5.74 4.29
CA ALA A 292 -1.56 -5.07 3.95
C ALA A 292 -1.68 -3.66 4.55
N HIS A 293 -1.15 -3.45 5.76
CA HIS A 293 -1.01 -2.11 6.36
C HIS A 293 -0.06 -1.23 5.54
N GLU A 294 1.12 -1.73 5.17
CA GLU A 294 2.05 -0.99 4.32
C GLU A 294 1.49 -0.70 2.92
N TYR A 295 0.68 -1.62 2.38
CA TYR A 295 -0.05 -1.39 1.15
C TYR A 295 -1.10 -0.28 1.33
N GLY A 296 -1.69 -0.14 2.53
CA GLY A 296 -2.51 1.01 2.90
C GLY A 296 -1.77 2.34 2.75
N HIS A 297 -0.52 2.43 3.22
CA HIS A 297 0.33 3.61 2.97
C HIS A 297 0.63 3.81 1.47
N HIS A 298 0.81 2.73 0.71
CA HIS A 298 0.92 2.84 -0.75
C HIS A 298 -0.34 3.48 -1.37
N VAL A 299 -1.54 3.07 -0.95
CA VAL A 299 -2.82 3.66 -1.39
C VAL A 299 -2.90 5.14 -1.02
N GLN A 300 -2.47 5.52 0.20
CA GLN A 300 -2.37 6.92 0.61
C GLN A 300 -1.40 7.72 -0.26
N GLY A 301 -0.27 7.12 -0.65
CA GLY A 301 0.72 7.72 -1.54
C GLY A 301 0.14 8.00 -2.93
N ILE A 302 -0.39 6.98 -3.61
CA ILE A 302 -0.92 7.14 -4.98
C ILE A 302 -2.19 7.99 -5.05
N SER A 303 -2.97 8.06 -3.97
CA SER A 303 -4.16 8.93 -3.89
C SER A 303 -3.83 10.39 -3.61
N GLY A 304 -2.62 10.68 -3.11
CA GLY A 304 -2.17 12.03 -2.71
C GLY A 304 -2.45 12.40 -1.25
N ILE A 305 -3.00 11.49 -0.45
CA ILE A 305 -3.24 11.72 1.00
C ILE A 305 -1.91 11.97 1.72
N SER A 306 -0.91 11.12 1.49
CA SER A 306 0.41 11.26 2.13
C SER A 306 1.10 12.57 1.77
N ASP A 307 0.93 13.08 0.55
CA ASP A 307 1.52 14.37 0.14
C ASP A 307 0.92 15.54 0.92
N LYS A 308 -0.40 15.50 1.13
CA LYS A 308 -1.11 16.52 1.92
C LYS A 308 -0.75 16.44 3.39
N GLU A 309 -0.75 15.24 3.96
CA GLU A 309 -0.37 15.01 5.37
C GLU A 309 1.06 15.49 5.63
N ASN A 310 2.02 15.09 4.79
CA ASN A 310 3.43 15.43 5.00
C ASN A 310 3.64 16.95 5.00
N LYS A 311 2.94 17.66 4.11
CA LYS A 311 2.96 19.12 4.08
C LYS A 311 2.36 19.73 5.35
N ASP A 312 1.17 19.30 5.74
CA ASP A 312 0.48 19.83 6.92
C ASP A 312 1.27 19.56 8.20
N ARG A 313 1.84 18.36 8.32
CA ARG A 313 2.64 17.94 9.47
C ARG A 313 3.95 18.70 9.55
N TYR A 314 4.58 18.98 8.41
CA TYR A 314 5.74 19.87 8.35
C TYR A 314 5.38 21.27 8.84
N ASP A 315 4.30 21.86 8.30
CA ASP A 315 3.85 23.21 8.62
C ASP A 315 3.42 23.34 10.10
N ALA A 316 2.83 22.29 10.69
CA ALA A 316 2.46 22.23 12.11
C ALA A 316 3.65 21.94 13.05
N GLY A 317 4.81 21.56 12.50
CA GLY A 317 5.94 21.01 13.24
C GLY A 317 5.76 19.51 13.54
N ALA A 318 6.60 18.67 12.95
CA ALA A 318 6.43 17.21 12.93
C ALA A 318 6.36 16.51 14.30
N ARG A 319 6.86 17.16 15.37
CA ARG A 319 6.82 16.66 16.75
C ARG A 319 5.90 17.46 17.68
N SER A 320 5.16 18.44 17.14
CA SER A 320 4.14 19.14 17.90
C SER A 320 2.94 18.22 18.13
N ALA A 321 2.07 18.57 19.09
CA ALA A 321 0.85 17.79 19.33
C ALA A 321 -0.03 17.69 18.06
N ALA A 322 -0.10 18.77 17.27
CA ALA A 322 -0.83 18.78 16.00
C ALA A 322 -0.15 17.90 14.94
N GLY A 323 1.17 17.98 14.79
CA GLY A 323 1.91 17.13 13.85
C GLY A 323 1.84 15.64 14.19
N LEU A 324 1.83 15.32 15.49
CA LEU A 324 1.66 13.95 15.98
C LEU A 324 0.22 13.43 15.80
N GLU A 325 -0.80 14.28 15.90
CA GLU A 325 -2.16 13.91 15.53
C GLU A 325 -2.31 13.61 14.04
N LEU A 326 -1.68 14.41 13.16
CA LEU A 326 -1.67 14.15 11.72
C LEU A 326 -1.03 12.79 11.39
N SER A 327 0.09 12.48 12.05
CA SER A 327 0.74 11.16 11.94
C SER A 327 -0.21 10.04 12.35
N ARG A 328 -0.85 10.13 13.52
CA ARG A 328 -1.79 9.11 14.01
C ARG A 328 -2.96 8.89 13.06
N ARG A 329 -3.50 9.95 12.46
CA ARG A 329 -4.58 9.84 11.46
C ARG A 329 -4.13 9.07 10.23
N LEU A 330 -2.91 9.31 9.73
CA LEU A 330 -2.33 8.58 8.61
C LEU A 330 -2.14 7.10 8.93
N GLU A 331 -1.53 6.79 10.07
CA GLU A 331 -1.25 5.42 10.53
C GLU A 331 -2.53 4.60 10.75
N LEU A 332 -3.53 5.19 11.41
CA LEU A 332 -4.79 4.52 11.70
C LEU A 332 -5.66 4.32 10.45
N GLU A 333 -5.55 5.20 9.45
CA GLU A 333 -6.20 5.01 8.15
C GLU A 333 -5.59 3.84 7.39
N ALA A 334 -4.25 3.74 7.36
CA ALA A 334 -3.54 2.59 6.78
C ALA A 334 -3.91 1.29 7.51
N GLN A 335 -4.07 1.34 8.84
CA GLN A 335 -4.53 0.20 9.63
C GLN A 335 -5.96 -0.23 9.29
N CYS A 336 -6.86 0.72 9.04
CA CYS A 336 -8.20 0.43 8.57
C CYS A 336 -8.18 -0.21 7.17
N PHE A 337 -7.36 0.30 6.26
CA PHE A 337 -7.16 -0.31 4.93
C PHE A 337 -6.62 -1.76 5.03
N GLY A 338 -5.68 -2.03 5.94
CA GLY A 338 -5.23 -3.39 6.23
C GLY A 338 -6.36 -4.28 6.77
N GLY A 339 -7.22 -3.74 7.62
CA GLY A 339 -8.45 -4.40 8.09
C GLY A 339 -9.37 -4.81 6.93
N MET A 340 -9.58 -3.93 5.94
CA MET A 340 -10.40 -4.23 4.76
C MET A 340 -9.91 -5.46 4.00
N TRP A 341 -8.58 -5.63 3.86
CA TRP A 341 -7.99 -6.83 3.25
C TRP A 341 -8.26 -8.09 4.08
N VAL A 342 -8.11 -8.02 5.41
CA VAL A 342 -8.38 -9.17 6.28
C VAL A 342 -9.84 -9.59 6.19
N GLY A 343 -10.76 -8.62 6.22
CA GLY A 343 -12.18 -8.88 6.07
C GLY A 343 -12.50 -9.58 4.75
N SER A 344 -12.06 -9.00 3.62
CA SER A 344 -12.25 -9.62 2.30
C SER A 344 -11.65 -11.03 2.23
N SER A 345 -10.44 -11.22 2.77
CA SER A 345 -9.75 -12.52 2.78
C SER A 345 -10.48 -13.56 3.64
N GLN A 346 -11.09 -13.14 4.74
CA GLN A 346 -11.95 -14.00 5.55
C GLN A 346 -13.23 -14.39 4.79
N PHE A 347 -13.87 -13.43 4.11
CA PHE A 347 -15.10 -13.65 3.35
C PHE A 347 -14.93 -14.72 2.27
N VAL A 348 -13.82 -14.70 1.54
CA VAL A 348 -13.52 -15.70 0.50
C VAL A 348 -12.86 -16.98 1.05
N GLY A 349 -12.69 -17.08 2.37
CA GLY A 349 -12.11 -18.26 3.02
C GLY A 349 -10.58 -18.42 2.86
N SER A 350 -9.88 -17.38 2.38
CA SER A 350 -8.41 -17.36 2.35
C SER A 350 -7.79 -17.24 3.76
N LEU A 351 -8.52 -16.61 4.69
CA LEU A 351 -8.20 -16.61 6.11
C LEU A 351 -9.29 -17.30 6.92
N THR A 352 -8.88 -18.20 7.81
CA THR A 352 -9.78 -18.84 8.78
C THR A 352 -10.14 -17.87 9.92
N THR A 353 -11.25 -18.13 10.62
CA THR A 353 -11.64 -17.36 11.81
C THR A 353 -10.54 -17.33 12.89
N ASP A 354 -9.80 -18.43 13.07
CA ASP A 354 -8.70 -18.49 14.04
C ASP A 354 -7.51 -17.61 13.64
N GLN A 355 -7.18 -17.56 12.34
CA GLN A 355 -6.15 -16.67 11.79
C GLN A 355 -6.54 -15.20 11.97
N VAL A 356 -7.78 -14.84 11.63
CA VAL A 356 -8.31 -13.49 11.87
C VAL A 356 -8.27 -13.15 13.36
N GLY A 357 -8.66 -14.08 14.23
CA GLY A 357 -8.57 -13.89 15.68
C GLY A 357 -7.14 -13.66 16.18
N ARG A 358 -6.13 -14.30 15.58
CA ARG A 358 -4.71 -14.04 15.87
C ARG A 358 -4.27 -12.66 15.40
N ILE A 359 -4.60 -12.28 14.17
CA ILE A 359 -4.32 -10.93 13.64
C ILE A 359 -4.90 -9.87 14.57
N ARG A 360 -6.19 -10.01 14.92
CA ARG A 360 -6.88 -9.09 15.81
C ARG A 360 -6.16 -8.95 17.15
N ARG A 361 -5.84 -10.06 17.82
CA ARG A 361 -5.09 -10.02 19.10
C ARG A 361 -3.73 -9.36 18.98
N THR A 362 -3.04 -9.52 17.86
CA THR A 362 -1.76 -8.86 17.60
C THR A 362 -1.95 -7.36 17.38
N ASN A 363 -2.98 -6.93 16.65
CA ASN A 363 -3.26 -5.51 16.41
C ASN A 363 -3.61 -4.75 17.70
N TYR A 364 -4.36 -5.35 18.62
CA TYR A 364 -4.62 -4.79 19.96
C TYR A 364 -3.39 -4.73 20.89
N ARG A 365 -2.19 -5.08 20.38
CA ARG A 365 -0.91 -4.95 21.10
C ARG A 365 0.09 -4.07 20.36
N ARG A 366 -0.26 -3.56 19.18
CA ARG A 366 0.56 -2.65 18.35
C ARG A 366 0.16 -1.19 18.62
N GLY A 367 0.86 -0.23 18.02
CA GLY A 367 0.68 1.20 18.31
C GLY A 367 1.50 1.68 19.50
N ASP A 368 1.26 2.94 19.88
CA ASP A 368 2.01 3.72 20.86
C ASP A 368 1.89 3.11 22.27
N GLN A 369 2.99 2.55 22.78
CA GLN A 369 3.11 2.11 24.16
C GLN A 369 3.36 3.30 25.11
N ALA A 370 3.30 3.03 26.41
CA ALA A 370 3.63 4.02 27.42
C ALA A 370 5.09 4.48 27.27
N GLY A 371 5.28 5.77 26.95
CA GLY A 371 6.59 6.39 26.75
C GLY A 371 7.01 6.52 25.27
N ASP A 372 6.25 5.92 24.34
CA ASP A 372 6.50 6.07 22.91
C ASP A 372 6.14 7.48 22.41
N MET A 373 6.67 7.83 21.24
CA MET A 373 6.15 8.97 20.48
C MET A 373 4.69 8.70 20.14
N ARG A 374 3.85 9.74 20.14
CA ARG A 374 2.41 9.61 19.91
C ARG A 374 2.07 9.71 18.43
N ASP A 375 2.60 8.81 17.61
CA ASP A 375 2.54 8.90 16.15
C ASP A 375 1.73 7.78 15.46
N HIS A 376 1.37 6.70 16.16
CA HIS A 376 0.58 5.57 15.61
C HIS A 376 -0.76 5.31 16.32
N GLY A 377 -1.06 6.00 17.43
CA GLY A 377 -2.27 5.83 18.23
C GLY A 377 -2.10 4.74 19.29
N THR A 378 -2.94 4.71 20.34
CA THR A 378 -2.84 3.63 21.34
C THR A 378 -3.15 2.26 20.73
N PRO A 379 -2.79 1.15 21.41
CA PRO A 379 -3.21 -0.18 20.99
C PRO A 379 -4.72 -0.36 20.83
N ASP A 380 -5.52 0.32 21.64
CA ASP A 380 -6.97 0.30 21.51
C ASP A 380 -7.42 1.00 20.22
N HIS A 381 -6.84 2.15 19.87
CA HIS A 381 -7.13 2.84 18.61
C HIS A 381 -6.67 2.03 17.40
N TYR A 382 -5.46 1.48 17.46
CA TYR A 382 -4.89 0.66 16.39
C TYR A 382 -5.77 -0.58 16.11
N GLY A 383 -6.18 -1.28 17.18
CA GLY A 383 -7.09 -2.42 17.08
C GLY A 383 -8.50 -2.01 16.60
N ALA A 384 -9.04 -0.89 17.08
CA ALA A 384 -10.38 -0.44 16.71
C ALA A 384 -10.49 0.01 15.25
N TRP A 385 -9.48 0.71 14.71
CA TRP A 385 -9.44 1.07 13.29
C TRP A 385 -9.22 -0.14 12.38
N TYR A 386 -8.46 -1.14 12.84
CA TYR A 386 -8.41 -2.45 12.18
C TYR A 386 -9.79 -3.11 12.09
N ASP A 387 -10.51 -3.21 13.22
CA ASP A 387 -11.84 -3.80 13.28
C ASP A 387 -12.83 -3.03 12.39
N GLN A 388 -12.75 -1.69 12.37
CA GLN A 388 -13.55 -0.83 11.49
C GLN A 388 -13.39 -1.23 10.02
N GLY A 389 -12.17 -1.43 9.55
CA GLY A 389 -11.90 -1.87 8.18
C GLY A 389 -12.33 -3.30 7.91
N HIS A 390 -12.04 -4.21 8.84
CA HIS A 390 -12.38 -5.62 8.77
C HIS A 390 -13.89 -5.86 8.66
N ASP A 391 -14.66 -5.22 9.53
CA ASP A 391 -16.10 -5.44 9.64
C ASP A 391 -16.88 -4.76 8.53
N ASN A 392 -16.35 -3.64 8.00
CA ASN A 392 -17.11 -2.78 7.09
C ASN A 392 -16.59 -2.73 5.66
N ASN A 393 -15.33 -3.02 5.36
CA ASN A 393 -14.79 -2.97 3.99
C ASN A 393 -15.33 -1.80 3.14
N ARG A 394 -15.26 -0.57 3.67
CA ARG A 394 -15.69 0.67 3.00
C ARG A 394 -14.65 1.76 3.19
N THR A 395 -14.15 2.34 2.09
CA THR A 395 -13.07 3.34 2.14
C THR A 395 -13.46 4.57 2.95
N TRP A 396 -14.68 5.09 2.77
CA TRP A 396 -15.17 6.25 3.52
C TRP A 396 -15.23 6.02 5.03
N MET A 397 -15.44 4.77 5.46
CA MET A 397 -15.47 4.40 6.88
C MET A 397 -14.07 4.33 7.51
N CYS A 398 -13.03 4.40 6.69
CA CYS A 398 -11.62 4.52 7.08
C CYS A 398 -11.11 5.97 7.07
N ASN A 399 -11.95 6.97 6.77
CA ASN A 399 -11.55 8.38 6.72
C ASN A 399 -11.31 8.94 8.13
N THR A 400 -10.11 8.69 8.66
CA THR A 400 -9.70 9.14 10.00
C THR A 400 -9.72 10.66 10.10
N TRP A 401 -9.52 11.40 9.01
CA TRP A 401 -9.47 12.86 8.96
C TRP A 401 -10.78 13.55 9.32
N ASN A 402 -11.92 12.88 9.07
CA ASN A 402 -13.25 13.35 9.48
C ASN A 402 -13.67 12.83 10.87
N SER A 403 -12.82 12.07 11.55
CA SER A 403 -13.12 11.56 12.89
C SER A 403 -12.68 12.55 13.97
N PRO A 404 -13.38 12.61 15.12
CA PRO A 404 -12.96 13.38 16.29
C PRO A 404 -11.54 13.02 16.75
N SER A 405 -10.82 13.96 17.36
CA SER A 405 -9.43 13.74 17.79
C SER A 405 -9.29 12.64 18.84
N ASP A 406 -10.30 12.42 19.68
CA ASP A 406 -10.32 11.33 20.66
C ASP A 406 -10.42 9.93 20.02
N SER A 407 -10.80 9.85 18.74
CA SER A 407 -10.89 8.59 17.99
C SER A 407 -9.55 8.16 17.39
N VAL A 408 -8.51 8.97 17.59
CA VAL A 408 -7.14 8.74 17.09
C VAL A 408 -6.09 8.98 18.18
N SER A 409 -6.46 9.11 19.45
CA SER A 409 -5.54 9.57 20.50
C SER A 409 -5.60 8.90 21.86
#